data_AF-A0A359M692-F1
#
_entry.id   AF-A0A359M692-F1
#
_cell.length_a   1.000
_cell.length_b   1.000
_cell.length_c   1.000
_cell.angle_alpha   90.00
_cell.angle_beta   90.00
_cell.angle_gamma   90.00
#
_symmetry.space_group_name_H-M   'P 1'
#
loop_
_entity.id
_entity.type
_entity.pdbx_description
1 polymer ?
#
loop_
_entity_poly.entity_id
_entity_poly.type
_entity_poly.pdbx_seq_one_letter_code
_entity_poly.pdbx_strand_id
1 'polypeptide(L)' 'GAGNKWGISVRAAAPEDGPEVVRLPAVDIPALIAKSGGAAIDILKIDIERSEIEVFGPSSAAWLPSIRNLVIELHGDDCD' A
#
# COMPACT_ATOMS: atom_id res chain seq x y z
N GLY A 1 10.82 15.28 3.06
CA GLY A 1 10.16 16.52 3.57
C GLY A 1 9.29 16.17 4.76
N ALA A 2 9.01 17.09 5.69
CA ALA A 2 8.25 16.78 6.91
C ALA A 2 6.74 16.59 6.61
N GLY A 3 6.38 15.40 6.07
CA GLY A 3 5.00 14.95 5.77
C GLY A 3 4.15 14.59 7.01
N ASN A 4 4.62 14.92 8.21
CA ASN A 4 4.15 14.38 9.47
C ASN A 4 2.86 14.99 10.04
N LYS A 5 1.99 15.60 9.21
CA LYS A 5 0.74 16.22 9.70
C LYS A 5 -0.54 15.43 9.39
N TRP A 6 -0.50 14.43 8.50
CA TRP A 6 -1.71 13.68 8.10
C TRP A 6 -1.50 12.17 7.79
N GLY A 7 -0.26 11.66 7.79
CA GLY A 7 0.03 10.24 7.54
C GLY A 7 -0.35 9.34 8.71
N ILE A 8 -1.07 8.24 8.43
CA ILE A 8 -1.34 7.16 9.39
C ILE A 8 -0.59 5.93 8.92
N SER A 9 0.16 5.30 9.82
CA SER A 9 0.82 4.01 9.58
C SER A 9 0.20 2.93 10.45
N VAL A 10 0.09 1.72 9.91
CA VAL A 10 -0.41 0.53 10.59
C VAL A 10 0.58 -0.61 10.38
N ARG A 11 0.51 -1.63 11.23
CA ARG A 11 1.30 -2.86 11.06
C ARG A 11 0.39 -4.07 11.06
N ALA A 12 0.91 -5.19 10.55
CA ALA A 12 0.26 -6.48 10.72
C ALA A 12 -0.03 -6.73 12.21
N ALA A 13 -1.27 -7.13 12.50
CA ALA A 13 -1.66 -7.46 13.85
C ALA A 13 -1.00 -8.79 14.26
N ALA A 14 -0.40 -8.80 15.44
CA ALA A 14 0.27 -9.95 16.01
C ALA A 14 -0.67 -10.71 16.97
N PRO A 15 -0.44 -12.02 17.20
CA PRO A 15 -1.20 -12.79 18.19
C PRO A 15 -1.11 -12.24 19.62
N GLU A 16 0.03 -11.65 19.99
CA GLU A 16 0.31 -11.06 21.30
C GLU A 16 -0.29 -9.66 21.51
N ASP A 17 -0.86 -9.05 20.47
CA ASP A 17 -1.47 -7.72 20.58
C ASP A 17 -2.68 -7.75 21.53
N GLY A 18 -2.61 -6.90 22.56
CA GLY A 18 -3.63 -6.76 23.58
C GLY A 18 -4.96 -6.16 23.09
N PRO A 19 -6.01 -6.19 23.93
CA PRO A 19 -7.34 -5.71 23.58
C PRO A 19 -7.41 -4.19 23.29
N GLU A 20 -6.40 -3.42 23.71
CA GLU A 20 -6.26 -1.99 23.42
C GLU A 20 -5.87 -1.69 21.96
N VAL A 21 -5.36 -2.69 21.22
CA VAL A 21 -4.96 -2.54 19.82
C VAL A 21 -6.18 -2.63 18.90
N VAL A 22 -6.45 -1.56 18.16
CA VAL A 22 -7.50 -1.54 17.13
C VAL A 22 -7.06 -2.40 15.95
N ARG A 23 -7.86 -3.41 15.61
CA ARG A 23 -7.65 -4.27 14.43
C ARG A 23 -8.54 -3.78 13.29
N LEU A 24 -7.93 -3.56 12.13
CA LEU A 24 -8.61 -3.12 10.92
C LEU A 24 -8.38 -4.16 9.81
N PRO A 25 -9.39 -4.49 8.98
CA PRO A 25 -9.18 -5.33 7.80
C PRO A 25 -8.20 -4.66 6.83
N ALA A 26 -7.23 -5.44 6.34
CA ALA A 26 -6.36 -5.04 5.24
C ALA A 26 -6.91 -5.55 3.90
N VAL A 27 -6.60 -4.83 2.82
CA VAL A 27 -6.92 -5.22 1.45
C VAL A 27 -5.66 -5.08 0.61
N ASP A 28 -5.40 -6.07 -0.25
CA ASP A 28 -4.28 -6.03 -1.19
C ASP A 28 -4.65 -5.29 -2.49
N ILE A 29 -3.63 -4.95 -3.29
CA ILE A 29 -3.84 -4.22 -4.55
C ILE A 29 -4.65 -5.03 -5.58
N PRO A 30 -4.41 -6.34 -5.78
CA PRO A 30 -5.25 -7.15 -6.67
C PRO A 30 -6.74 -7.10 -6.30
N ALA A 31 -7.08 -7.20 -5.01
CA ALA A 31 -8.46 -7.10 -4.55
C ALA A 31 -9.04 -5.69 -4.77
N LEU A 32 -8.25 -4.63 -4.63
CA LEU A 32 -8.66 -3.26 -4.96
C LEU A 32 -8.96 -3.10 -6.46
N ILE A 33 -8.11 -3.63 -7.34
CA ILE A 33 -8.33 -3.60 -8.80
C ILE A 33 -9.57 -4.40 -9.18
N ALA A 34 -9.77 -5.57 -8.57
CA ALA A 34 -10.98 -6.35 -8.80
C ALA A 34 -12.24 -5.56 -8.39
N LYS A 35 -12.18 -4.84 -7.26
CA LYS A 35 -13.28 -3.96 -6.80
C LYS A 35 -13.53 -2.76 -7.71
N SER A 36 -12.51 -2.28 -8.44
CA SER A 36 -12.67 -1.20 -9.42
C SER A 36 -13.20 -1.68 -10.79
N GLY A 37 -13.65 -2.94 -10.89
CA GLY A 37 -14.19 -3.53 -12.11
C GLY A 37 -13.20 -4.41 -12.88
N GLY A 38 -12.00 -4.66 -12.32
CA GLY A 38 -11.02 -5.60 -12.87
C GLY A 38 -10.38 -5.20 -14.20
N ALA A 39 -10.65 -3.98 -14.67
CA ALA A 39 -10.07 -3.44 -15.89
C ALA A 39 -8.67 -2.87 -15.64
N ALA A 40 -7.92 -2.65 -16.73
CA ALA A 40 -6.65 -1.93 -16.68
C ALA A 40 -6.86 -0.51 -16.13
N ILE A 41 -5.95 -0.06 -15.26
CA ILE A 41 -5.98 1.30 -14.69
C ILE A 41 -5.07 2.19 -15.53
N ASP A 42 -5.63 3.30 -16.05
CA ASP A 42 -4.86 4.27 -16.82
C ASP A 42 -3.85 5.02 -15.96
N ILE A 43 -4.25 5.48 -14.78
CA ILE A 43 -3.41 6.21 -13.83
C ILE A 43 -3.68 5.68 -12.41
N LEU A 44 -2.64 5.17 -11.76
CA LEU A 44 -2.66 4.79 -10.36
C LEU A 44 -1.74 5.72 -9.57
N LYS A 45 -2.28 6.43 -8.58
CA LYS A 45 -1.48 7.17 -7.58
C LYS A 45 -1.40 6.33 -6.30
N ILE A 46 -0.19 6.08 -5.82
CA ILE A 46 0.07 5.44 -4.52
C ILE A 46 0.92 6.39 -3.67
N ASP A 47 0.47 6.58 -2.45
CA ASP A 47 1.08 7.43 -1.42
C ASP A 47 0.91 6.66 -0.11
N ILE A 48 1.97 5.98 0.30
CA ILE A 48 1.99 5.02 1.42
C ILE A 48 3.12 5.38 2.37
N GLU A 49 2.90 5.16 3.66
CA GLU A 49 3.82 5.54 4.72
C GLU A 49 4.53 4.30 5.26
N ARG A 50 5.74 4.01 4.77
CA ARG A 50 6.62 2.92 5.24
C ARG A 50 6.06 1.50 5.00
N SER A 51 5.55 1.23 3.80
CA SER A 51 5.15 -0.11 3.35
C SER A 51 5.47 -0.35 1.86
N GLU A 52 6.40 0.43 1.32
CA GLU A 52 6.78 0.47 -0.09
C GLU A 52 7.39 -0.86 -0.52
N ILE A 53 8.29 -1.41 0.29
CA ILE A 53 8.97 -2.67 -0.02
C ILE A 53 7.95 -3.83 -0.09
N GLU A 54 6.98 -3.86 0.83
CA GLU A 54 5.93 -4.88 0.85
C GLU A 54 4.97 -4.77 -0.35
N VAL A 55 4.64 -3.55 -0.76
CA VAL A 55 3.70 -3.27 -1.86
C VAL A 55 4.34 -3.47 -3.23
N PHE A 56 5.57 -3.00 -3.41
CA PHE A 56 6.31 -3.00 -4.68
C PHE A 56 7.31 -4.15 -4.81
N GLY A 57 7.40 -5.02 -3.79
CA GLY A 57 8.20 -6.24 -3.81
C GLY A 57 7.69 -7.31 -4.79
N PRO A 58 8.08 -8.58 -4.63
CA PRO A 58 7.78 -9.65 -5.60
C PRO A 58 6.29 -9.88 -5.89
N SER A 59 5.40 -9.59 -4.93
CA SER A 59 3.94 -9.69 -5.09
C SER A 59 3.38 -8.68 -6.11
N SER A 60 4.13 -7.63 -6.44
CA SER A 60 3.70 -6.59 -7.38
C SER A 60 3.49 -7.09 -8.79
N ALA A 61 4.19 -8.16 -9.18
CA ALA A 61 4.02 -8.82 -10.47
C ALA A 61 2.58 -9.25 -10.77
N ALA A 62 1.75 -9.47 -9.73
CA ALA A 62 0.35 -9.85 -9.87
C ALA A 62 -0.57 -8.70 -10.32
N TRP A 63 -0.17 -7.44 -10.13
CA TRP A 63 -1.05 -6.29 -10.38
C TRP A 63 -0.41 -5.20 -11.25
N LEU A 64 0.91 -5.00 -11.17
CA LEU A 64 1.62 -3.96 -11.90
C LEU A 64 1.40 -4.02 -13.43
N PRO A 65 1.31 -5.21 -14.09
CA PRO A 65 1.00 -5.29 -15.52
C PRO A 65 -0.35 -4.71 -15.93
N SER A 66 -1.28 -4.53 -15.00
CA SER A 66 -2.60 -3.94 -15.27
C SER A 66 -2.62 -2.41 -15.21
N ILE A 67 -1.49 -1.77 -14.87
CA ILE A 67 -1.37 -0.33 -14.65
C ILE A 67 -0.59 0.29 -15.82
N ARG A 68 -1.18 1.26 -16.51
CA ARG A 68 -0.52 1.93 -17.65
C ARG A 68 0.42 3.04 -17.21
N ASN A 69 0.03 3.81 -16.19
CA ASN A 69 0.84 4.87 -15.61
C ASN A 69 0.77 4.81 -14.09
N LEU A 70 1.93 4.82 -13.43
CA LEU A 70 2.08 4.77 -11.98
C LEU A 70 2.72 6.08 -11.48
N VAL A 71 2.07 6.71 -10.51
CA VAL A 71 2.61 7.83 -9.73
C VAL A 71 2.80 7.34 -8.31
N ILE A 72 4.03 7.41 -7.82
CA ILE A 72 4.43 6.89 -6.51
C ILE A 72 5.19 7.96 -5.74
N GLU A 73 4.88 8.08 -4.45
CA GLU A 73 5.70 8.78 -3.46
C GLU A 73 6.33 7.74 -2.54
N LEU A 74 7.65 7.83 -2.35
CA LEU A 74 8.44 6.91 -1.53
C LEU A 74 8.81 7.60 -0.22
N HIS A 75 8.64 6.90 0.91
CA HIS A 75 8.96 7.43 2.23
C HIS A 75 10.02 6.60 2.97
N GLY A 76 11.16 7.23 3.25
CA GLY A 76 12.21 6.70 4.14
C GLY A 76 13.56 6.51 3.44
N ASP A 77 14.63 6.42 4.22
CA ASP A 77 16.01 6.36 3.72
C ASP A 77 16.29 5.10 2.89
N ASP A 78 15.53 4.02 3.10
CA ASP A 78 15.63 2.77 2.34
C ASP A 78 14.91 2.83 0.97
N CYS A 79 14.20 3.93 0.68
CA CYS A 79 13.39 4.12 -0.52
C CYS A 79 13.69 5.43 -1.29
N ASP A 80 14.72 6.19 -0.89
CA ASP A 80 15.22 7.39 -1.61
C ASP A 80 16.33 7.06 -2.63
#